data_AF-A0ABD6DMT2-F1
#
_entry.id   AF-A0ABD6DMT2-F1
#
_cell.length_a   1.000
_cell.length_b   1.000
_cell.length_c   1.000
_cell.angle_alpha   90.00
_cell.angle_beta   90.00
_cell.angle_gamma   90.00
#
_symmetry.space_group_name_H-M   'P 1'
#
loop_
_entity.id
_entity.type
_entity.pdbx_description
1 polymer ?
#
loop_
_entity_poly.entity_id
_entity_poly.type
_entity_poly.pdbx_seq_one_letter_code
_entity_poly.pdbx_strand_id
1 'polypeptide(L)'
;MPDAAWSASHELDTEDLTVRLRHLHLPKLAEAGYIRWESDPFTVSRGPHFAEPALVLDRMTESETRLPRRLRDECAVIGEVTENASD
;
A
#
# COMPACT_ATOMS: atom_id res chain seq x y z
N MET A 1 -9.97 4.64 23.59
CA MET A 1 -8.57 4.52 23.16
C MET A 1 -8.59 3.95 21.76
N PRO A 2 -7.93 4.54 20.74
CA PRO A 2 -8.07 4.07 19.37
C PRO A 2 -7.21 2.83 19.16
N ASP A 3 -7.89 1.70 18.99
CA ASP A 3 -7.39 0.39 18.56
C ASP A 3 -6.96 0.39 17.07
N ALA A 4 -6.50 1.56 16.58
CA ALA A 4 -6.34 1.89 15.16
C ALA A 4 -4.86 2.02 14.74
N ALA A 5 -3.94 1.49 15.55
CA ALA A 5 -2.55 1.22 15.17
C ALA A 5 -2.40 -0.31 15.05
N TRP A 6 -3.01 -0.91 14.03
CA TRP A 6 -2.29 -1.26 12.79
C TRP A 6 -0.95 -1.96 13.07
N SER A 7 -1.02 -3.18 13.60
CA SER A 7 0.06 -4.14 13.32
C SER A 7 -0.10 -4.57 11.87
N ALA A 8 0.99 -4.50 11.10
CA ALA A 8 1.05 -4.83 9.67
C ALA A 8 0.72 -6.30 9.32
N SER A 9 0.21 -7.09 10.27
CA SER A 9 -0.21 -8.48 10.09
C SER A 9 -1.16 -8.92 11.23
N HIS A 10 -2.15 -8.12 11.60
CA HIS A 10 -3.34 -8.76 12.19
C HIS A 10 -3.90 -9.68 11.10
N GLU A 11 -4.21 -10.94 11.41
CA GLU A 11 -4.91 -11.83 10.47
C GLU A 11 -6.19 -11.12 10.02
N LEU A 12 -6.10 -10.36 8.94
CA LEU A 12 -7.25 -9.70 8.36
C LEU A 12 -8.09 -10.85 7.83
N ASP A 13 -9.25 -11.04 8.46
CA ASP A 13 -10.26 -11.92 7.92
C ASP A 13 -10.39 -11.61 6.42
N THR A 14 -10.09 -12.61 5.60
CA THR A 14 -9.99 -12.43 4.15
C THR A 14 -11.33 -11.94 3.59
N GLU A 15 -12.44 -12.29 4.25
CA GLU A 15 -13.77 -11.80 3.92
C GLU A 15 -13.92 -10.31 4.23
N ASP A 16 -13.55 -9.87 5.45
CA ASP A 16 -13.57 -8.43 5.82
C ASP A 16 -12.64 -7.60 4.91
N LEU A 17 -11.44 -8.10 4.64
CA LEU A 17 -10.51 -7.45 3.73
C LEU A 17 -11.10 -7.31 2.31
N THR A 18 -11.75 -8.35 1.80
CA THR A 18 -12.39 -8.33 0.48
C THR A 18 -13.52 -7.30 0.43
N VAL A 19 -14.37 -7.27 1.45
CA VAL A 19 -15.46 -6.28 1.57
C VAL A 19 -14.89 -4.87 1.59
N ARG A 20 -13.86 -4.61 2.41
CA ARG A 20 -13.23 -3.29 2.51
C ARG A 20 -12.54 -2.88 1.20
N LEU A 21 -11.82 -3.78 0.54
CA LEU A 21 -11.22 -3.51 -0.77
C LEU A 21 -12.28 -3.14 -1.80
N ARG A 22 -13.37 -3.91 -1.88
CA ARG A 22 -14.47 -3.71 -2.84
C ARG A 22 -15.19 -2.38 -2.65
N HIS A 23 -15.46 -1.99 -1.41
CA HIS A 23 -16.34 -0.85 -1.13
C HIS A 23 -15.60 0.44 -0.79
N LEU A 24 -14.39 0.37 -0.22
CA LEU A 24 -13.72 1.55 0.32
C LEU A 24 -12.47 1.96 -0.46
N HIS A 25 -11.67 0.98 -0.91
CA HIS A 25 -10.33 1.26 -1.42
C HIS A 25 -10.25 1.22 -2.96
N LEU A 26 -10.63 0.10 -3.58
CA LEU A 26 -10.53 -0.06 -5.03
C LEU A 26 -11.35 0.98 -5.82
N PRO A 27 -12.58 1.36 -5.41
CA PRO A 27 -13.34 2.41 -6.10
C PRO A 27 -12.58 3.74 -6.17
N LYS A 28 -11.94 4.16 -5.08
CA LYS A 28 -11.21 5.45 -5.02
C LYS A 28 -9.95 5.43 -5.89
N LEU A 29 -9.23 4.32 -5.89
CA LEU A 29 -8.04 4.16 -6.74
C LEU A 29 -8.42 4.11 -8.23
N ALA A 30 -9.58 3.54 -8.55
CA ALA A 30 -10.09 3.50 -9.91
C ALA A 30 -10.59 4.87 -10.39
N GLU A 31 -11.30 5.60 -9.53
CA GLU A 31 -11.74 6.98 -9.79
C GLU A 31 -10.55 7.92 -10.07
N ALA A 32 -9.44 7.74 -9.34
CA ALA A 32 -8.20 8.48 -9.59
C ALA A 32 -7.41 8.00 -10.83
N GLY A 33 -7.83 6.90 -11.48
CA GLY A 33 -7.18 6.36 -12.67
C GLY A 33 -5.90 5.56 -12.40
N TYR A 34 -5.58 5.27 -11.14
CA TYR A 34 -4.40 4.46 -10.79
C TYR A 34 -4.60 3.00 -11.16
N ILE A 35 -5.81 2.46 -10.99
CA ILE A 35 -6.13 1.07 -11.32
C ILE A 35 -7.35 0.99 -12.23
N ARG A 36 -7.51 -0.15 -12.88
CA ARG A 36 -8.78 -0.65 -13.41
C ARG A 36 -9.15 -1.88 -12.61
N TRP A 37 -10.40 -2.02 -12.19
CA TRP A 37 -10.81 -3.17 -11.41
C TRP A 37 -12.21 -3.63 -11.80
N GLU A 38 -12.43 -4.93 -11.69
CA GLU A 38 -13.72 -5.58 -11.89
C GLU A 38 -14.13 -6.27 -10.61
N SER A 39 -15.41 -6.22 -10.29
CA SER A 39 -15.92 -6.85 -9.07
C SER A 39 -16.27 -8.33 -9.26
N ASP A 40 -16.55 -8.73 -10.51
CA ASP A 40 -16.81 -10.10 -10.91
C ASP A 40 -16.30 -10.34 -12.36
N PRO A 41 -15.18 -11.05 -12.56
CA PRO A 41 -14.33 -11.65 -11.52
C PRO A 41 -13.60 -10.57 -10.72
N PHE A 42 -13.35 -10.82 -9.43
CA PHE A 42 -12.65 -9.88 -8.54
C PHE A 42 -11.19 -9.72 -8.96
N THR A 43 -10.92 -8.75 -9.83
CA THR A 43 -9.63 -8.58 -10.51
C THR A 43 -9.21 -7.12 -10.55
N VAL A 44 -7.91 -6.89 -10.45
CA VAL A 44 -7.32 -5.55 -10.45
C VAL A 44 -6.18 -5.52 -11.47
N SER A 45 -6.11 -4.45 -12.26
CA SER A 45 -5.08 -4.21 -13.26
C SER A 45 -4.63 -2.75 -13.24
N ARG A 46 -3.50 -2.45 -13.89
CA ARG A 46 -2.93 -1.10 -13.92
C ARG A 46 -3.81 -0.13 -14.74
N GLY A 47 -4.10 1.02 -14.16
CA GLY A 47 -4.74 2.15 -14.82
C GLY A 47 -3.74 3.05 -15.55
N PRO A 48 -4.23 4.06 -16.28
CA PRO A 48 -3.38 4.99 -17.02
C PRO A 48 -2.42 5.79 -16.13
N HIS A 49 -2.78 6.07 -14.87
CA HIS A 49 -1.97 6.87 -13.94
C HIS A 49 -1.11 6.00 -13.00
N PHE A 50 -1.02 4.68 -13.23
CA PHE A 50 -0.37 3.76 -12.29
C PHE A 50 1.10 4.09 -11.97
N ALA A 51 1.80 4.82 -12.85
CA ALA A 51 3.18 5.21 -12.63
C ALA A 51 3.36 6.32 -11.58
N GLU A 52 2.33 7.13 -11.31
CA GLU A 52 2.44 8.28 -10.41
C GLU A 52 2.62 7.88 -8.94
N PRO A 53 1.84 6.93 -8.38
CA PRO A 53 2.10 6.44 -7.03
C PRO A 53 3.45 5.74 -6.91
N ALA A 54 3.90 5.03 -7.94
CA ALA A 54 5.20 4.37 -7.96
C ALA A 54 6.33 5.40 -7.80
N LEU A 55 6.28 6.51 -8.54
CA LEU A 55 7.26 7.60 -8.40
C LEU A 55 7.34 8.13 -6.97
N VAL A 56 6.20 8.30 -6.27
CA VAL A 56 6.18 8.78 -4.88
C VAL A 56 6.82 7.74 -3.95
N LEU A 57 6.47 6.47 -4.13
CA LEU A 57 7.03 5.37 -3.34
C LEU A 57 8.53 5.22 -3.56
N ASP A 58 8.99 5.27 -4.81
CA ASP A 58 10.40 5.23 -5.18
C ASP A 58 11.16 6.39 -4.52
N ARG A 59 10.60 7.61 -4.53
CA ARG A 59 11.22 8.73 -3.81
C ARG A 59 11.26 8.50 -2.31
N MET A 60 10.23 7.91 -1.71
CA MET A 60 10.23 7.61 -0.28
C MET A 60 11.27 6.55 0.11
N THR A 61 11.60 5.62 -0.79
CA THR A 61 12.57 4.55 -0.54
C THR A 61 14.00 4.92 -0.95
N GLU A 62 14.19 5.73 -2.00
CA GLU A 62 15.48 6.24 -2.48
C GLU A 62 16.04 7.37 -1.61
N SER A 63 15.17 8.15 -0.97
CA SER A 63 15.62 9.33 -0.23
C SER A 63 16.44 8.93 1.01
N GLU A 64 17.68 9.41 1.07
CA GLU A 64 18.45 9.59 2.33
C GLU A 64 17.73 10.52 3.34
N THR A 65 16.56 11.05 2.99
CA THR A 65 15.61 11.62 3.94
C THR A 65 15.25 10.54 4.96
N ARG A 66 15.95 10.59 6.09
CA ARG A 66 15.82 9.67 7.22
C ARG A 66 14.37 9.63 7.68
N LEU A 67 13.55 8.77 7.08
CA LEU A 67 12.16 8.56 7.47
C LEU A 67 12.13 8.35 9.00
N PRO A 68 11.18 8.95 9.74
CA PRO A 68 11.04 8.67 11.15
C PRO A 68 11.04 7.17 11.41
N ARG A 69 11.79 6.71 12.43
CA ARG A 69 12.00 5.28 12.71
C ARG A 69 10.69 4.48 12.71
N ARG A 70 9.61 5.03 13.28
CA ARG A 70 8.29 4.40 13.28
C ARG A 70 7.78 4.04 11.87
N LEU A 71 7.95 4.93 10.89
CA LEU A 71 7.50 4.68 9.52
C LEU A 71 8.35 3.62 8.79
N ARG A 72 9.62 3.45 9.17
CA ARG A 72 10.46 2.36 8.66
C ARG A 72 10.09 1.02 9.31
N ASP A 73 9.91 1.02 10.63
CA ASP A 73 9.70 -0.20 11.41
C ASP A 73 8.26 -0.75 11.23
N GLU A 74 7.27 0.10 10.94
CA GLU A 74 5.85 -0.28 10.82
C GLU A 74 5.37 -0.50 9.37
N CYS A 75 6.17 -0.10 8.36
CA CYS A 75 5.84 -0.30 6.95
C CYS A 75 6.75 -1.35 6.31
N ALA A 76 6.22 -2.55 6.06
CA ALA A 76 6.99 -3.66 5.46
C ALA A 76 7.65 -3.29 4.12
N VAL A 77 6.96 -2.52 3.27
CA VAL A 77 7.46 -2.06 1.96
C VAL A 77 8.66 -1.13 2.08
N ILE A 78 8.74 -0.36 3.18
CA ILE A 78 9.83 0.61 3.44
C ILE A 78 10.97 -0.04 4.24
N GLY A 79 10.66 -0.99 5.12
CA GLY A 79 11.63 -1.68 5.97
C GLY A 79 12.62 -2.55 5.19
N GLU A 80 12.15 -3.36 4.24
CA GLU A 80 12.98 -4.33 3.48
C GLU A 80 14.06 -3.68 2.60
N VAL A 81 13.86 -2.42 2.17
CA VAL A 81 14.84 -1.70 1.34
C VAL A 81 16.10 -1.35 2.14
N THR A 82 15.99 -1.22 3.47
CA THR A 82 17.13 -0.80 4.31
C THR A 82 18.05 -1.95 4.74
N GLU A 83 17.64 -3.22 4.58
CA GLU A 83 18.49 -4.38 4.89
C GLU A 83 19.39 -4.80 3.72
N ASN A 84 19.02 -4.50 2.48
CA ASN A 84 19.79 -4.86 1.28
C ASN A 84 20.87 -3.82 0.88
N ALA A 85 21.00 -2.72 1.63
CA ALA A 85 22.02 -1.68 1.39
C ALA A 85 23.24 -1.79 2.32
N SER A 86 23.38 -2.91 3.05
CA SER A 86 24.56 -3.25 3.86
C SER A 86 25.27 -4.51 3.32
N ASP A 87 25.86 -4.40 2.13
CA ASP A 87 27.07 -5.13 1.71
C ASP A 87 27.90 -4.22 0.80
#